data_AF-A0A7R8X386-F1
#
_entry.id   AF-A0A7R8X386-F1
#
_cell.length_a   1.000
_cell.length_b   1.000
_cell.length_c   1.000
_cell.angle_alpha   90.00
_cell.angle_beta   90.00
_cell.angle_gamma   90.00
#
_symmetry.space_group_name_H-M   'P 1'
#
loop_
_entity.id
_entity.type
_entity.pdbx_description
1 polymer ?
#
loop_
_entity_poly.entity_id
_entity_poly.type
_entity_poly.pdbx_seq_one_letter_code
_entity_poly.pdbx_strand_id
1 'polypeptide(L)'
;MPNIKNIIAVASGKGGVGKSTVAANISVSLANMGFQVGLLDADIYGPSQPDMFDLAKSKPQSVEVDGRSMIQPMENYGVKIMSIGFFAQGDQAVVWRGPMASKALAQMTKDVNW
;
A
#
# COMPACT_ATOMS: atom_id res chain seq x y z
N MET A 1 6.66 0.03 -12.28
CA MET A 1 6.42 1.49 -12.12
C MET A 1 7.05 2.34 -13.24
N PRO A 2 6.96 2.00 -14.54
CA PRO A 2 7.54 2.85 -15.58
C PRO A 2 6.82 4.21 -15.75
N ASN A 3 5.61 4.37 -15.20
CA ASN A 3 4.75 5.55 -15.41
C ASN A 3 4.58 6.46 -14.17
N ILE A 4 5.33 6.23 -13.08
CA ILE A 4 5.24 7.05 -11.87
C ILE A 4 6.20 8.23 -11.98
N LYS A 5 5.66 9.46 -11.96
CA LYS A 5 6.45 10.69 -12.10
C LYS A 5 7.25 11.05 -10.85
N ASN A 6 6.68 10.79 -9.67
CA ASN A 6 7.26 11.19 -8.38
C ASN A 6 7.09 10.07 -7.35
N ILE A 7 8.13 9.81 -6.56
CA ILE A 7 8.11 8.84 -5.47
C ILE A 7 8.48 9.58 -4.18
N ILE A 8 7.61 9.50 -3.17
CA ILE A 8 7.82 10.10 -1.86
C ILE A 8 7.95 8.97 -0.84
N ALA A 9 9.11 8.84 -0.21
CA ALA A 9 9.33 7.89 0.87
C ALA A 9 8.99 8.53 2.22
N VAL A 10 8.10 7.91 2.99
CA VAL A 10 7.73 8.35 4.35
C VAL A 10 8.21 7.29 5.35
N ALA A 11 9.12 7.68 6.24
CA ALA A 11 9.76 6.77 7.21
C ALA A 11 9.80 7.38 8.61
N SER A 12 9.97 6.55 9.63
CA SER A 12 10.14 6.96 11.02
C SER A 12 11.16 6.10 11.74
N GLY A 13 11.88 6.68 12.72
CA GLY A 13 12.86 5.94 13.53
C GLY A 13 12.24 5.12 14.67
N LYS A 14 10.96 5.30 14.96
CA LYS A 14 10.21 4.61 16.02
C LYS A 14 8.78 4.32 15.56
N GLY A 15 8.17 3.28 16.14
CA GLY A 15 6.74 2.99 16.00
C GLY A 15 5.89 4.00 16.77
N GLY A 16 4.64 4.20 16.33
CA GLY A 16 3.65 5.03 17.05
C GLY A 16 3.80 6.55 16.88
N VAL A 17 4.73 7.05 16.07
CA VAL A 17 4.95 8.51 15.87
C VAL A 17 3.99 9.16 14.86
N GLY A 18 2.99 8.41 14.35
CA GLY A 18 2.03 8.93 13.37
C GLY A 18 2.49 8.88 11.91
N LYS A 19 3.54 8.11 11.57
CA LYS A 19 4.03 7.92 10.18
C LYS A 19 2.90 7.63 9.20
N SER A 20 2.06 6.64 9.50
CA SER A 20 0.98 6.20 8.60
C SER A 20 -0.09 7.29 8.44
N THR A 21 -0.42 8.00 9.53
CA THR A 21 -1.33 9.15 9.51
C THR A 21 -0.81 10.25 8.59
N VAL A 22 0.48 10.60 8.69
CA VAL A 22 1.10 11.60 7.82
C VAL A 22 1.07 11.15 6.36
N ALA A 23 1.44 9.89 6.09
CA ALA A 23 1.41 9.35 4.73
C ALA A 23 -0.01 9.37 4.12
N ALA A 24 -1.02 8.95 4.88
CA ALA A 24 -2.43 8.96 4.44
C ALA A 24 -2.90 10.37 4.10
N ASN A 25 -2.65 11.34 4.98
CA ASN A 25 -3.06 12.73 4.77
C ASN A 25 -2.35 13.38 3.59
N ILE A 26 -1.06 13.12 3.39
CA ILE A 26 -0.33 13.60 2.20
C ILE A 26 -0.97 13.01 0.93
N SER A 27 -1.25 11.70 0.91
CA SER A 27 -1.85 11.05 -0.26
C SER A 27 -3.22 11.61 -0.60
N VAL A 28 -4.12 11.74 0.38
CA VAL A 28 -5.47 12.30 0.17
C VAL A 28 -5.41 13.77 -0.21
N SER A 29 -4.51 14.56 0.39
CA SER A 29 -4.33 15.97 0.03
C SER A 29 -3.89 16.13 -1.43
N LEU A 30 -2.93 15.31 -1.88
CA LEU A 30 -2.50 15.31 -3.28
C LEU A 30 -3.63 14.87 -4.22
N ALA A 31 -4.41 13.85 -3.85
CA ALA A 31 -5.57 13.43 -4.64
C ALA A 31 -6.61 14.55 -4.75
N ASN A 32 -6.91 15.25 -3.66
CA ASN A 32 -7.81 16.42 -3.63
C ASN A 32 -7.31 17.60 -4.47
N MET A 33 -6.00 17.72 -4.69
CA MET A 33 -5.40 18.70 -5.60
C MET A 33 -5.47 18.27 -7.07
N GLY A 34 -6.04 17.11 -7.37
CA GLY A 34 -6.22 16.59 -8.74
C GLY A 34 -5.08 15.72 -9.25
N PHE A 35 -4.14 15.31 -8.40
CA PHE A 35 -3.07 14.39 -8.80
C PHE A 35 -3.55 12.93 -8.79
N GLN A 36 -2.97 12.11 -9.65
CA GLN A 36 -3.12 10.64 -9.57
C GLN A 36 -2.16 10.13 -8.49
N VAL A 37 -2.71 9.52 -7.43
CA VAL A 37 -1.95 9.13 -6.25
C VAL A 37 -2.08 7.65 -5.97
N GLY A 38 -0.94 6.99 -5.76
CA GLY A 38 -0.84 5.66 -5.17
C GLY A 38 -0.18 5.71 -3.80
N LEU A 39 -0.65 4.89 -2.87
CA LEU A 39 -0.08 4.69 -1.54
C LEU A 39 0.29 3.21 -1.35
N LEU A 40 1.59 2.96 -1.23
CA LEU A 40 2.13 1.64 -0.91
C LEU A 40 2.49 1.59 0.58
N ASP A 41 1.81 0.74 1.33
CA ASP A 41 2.06 0.49 2.75
C ASP A 41 2.97 -0.73 2.93
N ALA A 42 4.22 -0.44 3.27
CA ALA A 42 5.24 -1.43 3.59
C ALA A 42 5.40 -1.66 5.10
N ASP A 43 4.48 -1.17 5.94
CA ASP A 43 4.52 -1.38 7.38
C ASP A 43 4.00 -2.77 7.75
N ILE A 44 4.92 -3.70 7.91
CA ILE A 44 4.64 -5.10 8.16
C ILE A 44 4.08 -5.36 9.57
N TYR A 45 4.53 -4.59 10.55
CA TYR A 45 4.25 -4.86 11.97
C TYR A 45 3.03 -4.11 12.49
N GLY A 46 2.62 -3.04 11.80
CA GLY A 46 1.41 -2.29 12.13
C GLY A 46 0.77 -1.68 10.88
N PRO A 47 0.37 -2.52 9.89
CA PRO A 47 -0.29 -2.02 8.70
C PRO A 47 -1.60 -1.36 9.10
N SER A 48 -1.67 -0.05 8.94
CA SER A 48 -2.78 0.79 9.40
C SER A 48 -3.50 1.47 8.25
N GLN A 49 -2.93 1.43 7.04
CA GLN A 49 -3.54 2.06 5.88
C GLN A 49 -4.88 1.41 5.46
N PRO A 50 -5.09 0.08 5.54
CA PRO A 50 -6.41 -0.49 5.29
C PRO A 50 -7.50 0.12 6.17
N ASP A 51 -7.24 0.32 7.47
CA ASP A 51 -8.21 0.92 8.39
C ASP A 51 -8.40 2.43 8.11
N MET A 52 -7.30 3.17 7.93
CA MET A 52 -7.34 4.62 7.69
C MET A 52 -8.08 5.01 6.41
N PHE A 53 -8.19 4.09 5.46
CA PHE A 53 -8.90 4.29 4.19
C PHE A 53 -10.24 3.54 4.12
N ASP A 54 -10.79 3.03 5.23
CA ASP A 54 -12.05 2.28 5.28
C ASP A 54 -12.09 1.02 4.39
N LEU A 55 -10.95 0.36 4.26
CA LEU A 55 -10.72 -0.82 3.43
C LEU A 55 -10.32 -2.06 4.25
N ALA A 56 -10.50 -2.03 5.57
CA ALA A 56 -10.10 -3.11 6.48
C ALA A 56 -10.68 -4.49 6.12
N LYS A 57 -11.89 -4.50 5.53
CA LYS A 57 -12.59 -5.73 5.10
C LYS A 57 -12.39 -6.05 3.62
N SER A 58 -11.66 -5.20 2.90
CA SER A 58 -11.44 -5.34 1.48
C SER A 58 -10.30 -6.30 1.18
N LYS A 59 -10.40 -7.00 0.05
CA LYS A 59 -9.35 -7.89 -0.43
C LYS A 59 -9.00 -7.52 -1.88
N PRO A 60 -7.72 -7.23 -2.17
CA PRO A 60 -7.25 -7.04 -3.54
C PRO A 60 -7.60 -8.24 -4.41
N GLN A 61 -8.04 -7.97 -5.63
CA GLN A 61 -8.35 -8.98 -6.63
C GLN A 61 -7.24 -9.04 -7.67
N SER A 62 -7.11 -10.19 -8.33
CA SER A 62 -6.26 -10.27 -9.52
C SER A 62 -7.05 -9.82 -10.75
N VAL A 63 -6.40 -9.07 -11.62
CA VAL A 63 -6.90 -8.60 -12.90
C VAL A 63 -5.90 -8.91 -14.00
N GLU A 64 -6.36 -9.10 -15.22
CA GLU A 64 -5.49 -9.28 -16.38
C GLU A 64 -5.28 -7.93 -17.07
N VAL A 65 -4.02 -7.53 -17.21
CA VAL A 65 -3.60 -6.29 -17.87
C VAL A 65 -2.52 -6.66 -18.88
N ASP A 66 -2.77 -6.37 -20.16
CA ASP A 66 -1.85 -6.67 -21.26
C ASP A 66 -1.36 -8.14 -21.28
N GLY A 67 -2.26 -9.10 -21.01
CA GLY A 67 -1.95 -10.54 -20.96
C GLY A 67 -1.15 -10.97 -19.72
N ARG A 68 -0.99 -10.09 -18.72
CA ARG A 68 -0.30 -10.37 -17.46
C ARG A 68 -1.28 -10.28 -16.29
N SER A 69 -1.26 -11.29 -15.43
CA SER A 69 -1.97 -11.24 -14.14
C SER A 69 -1.29 -10.21 -13.22
N MET A 70 -2.05 -9.21 -12.81
CA MET A 70 -1.65 -8.14 -11.90
C MET A 70 -2.61 -8.09 -10.71
N ILE A 71 -2.20 -7.43 -9.64
CA ILE A 71 -3.02 -7.16 -8.46
C ILE A 71 -3.69 -5.80 -8.66
N GLN A 72 -5.02 -5.76 -8.59
CA GLN A 72 -5.76 -4.50 -8.59
C GLN A 72 -5.61 -3.84 -7.20
N PRO A 73 -5.03 -2.62 -7.10
CA PRO A 73 -5.01 -1.90 -5.85
C PRO A 73 -6.42 -1.54 -5.41
N MET A 74 -6.61 -1.50 -4.09
CA MET A 74 -7.86 -0.99 -3.53
C MET A 74 -7.92 0.52 -3.75
N GLU A 75 -9.09 1.12 -3.72
CA GLU A 75 -9.23 2.56 -3.92
C GLU A 75 -10.27 3.11 -2.96
N ASN A 76 -9.91 4.19 -2.26
CA ASN A 76 -10.84 5.03 -1.53
C ASN A 76 -10.24 6.44 -1.39
N TYR A 77 -11.09 7.44 -1.15
CA TYR A 77 -10.67 8.85 -1.03
C TYR A 77 -9.83 9.36 -2.22
N GLY A 78 -10.04 8.80 -3.42
CA GLY A 78 -9.29 9.14 -4.64
C GLY A 78 -7.83 8.65 -4.65
N VAL A 79 -7.46 7.73 -3.75
CA VAL A 79 -6.11 7.18 -3.64
C VAL A 79 -6.15 5.67 -3.89
N LYS A 80 -5.30 5.19 -4.81
CA LYS A 80 -5.03 3.76 -4.99
C LYS A 80 -4.14 3.26 -3.86
N ILE A 81 -4.50 2.19 -3.17
CA ILE A 81 -3.83 1.70 -1.98
C ILE A 81 -3.45 0.22 -2.17
N MET A 82 -2.20 -0.09 -1.84
CA MET A 82 -1.73 -1.45 -1.65
C MET A 82 -1.06 -1.55 -0.29
N SER A 83 -1.53 -2.48 0.56
CA SER A 83 -0.95 -2.72 1.88
C SER A 83 -0.74 -4.20 2.09
N ILE A 84 0.34 -4.52 2.80
CA ILE A 84 0.57 -5.86 3.32
C ILE A 84 -0.50 -6.28 4.32
N GLY A 85 -1.18 -5.31 4.95
CA GLY A 85 -2.32 -5.54 5.82
C GLY A 85 -3.52 -6.18 5.13
N PHE A 86 -3.64 -6.10 3.80
CA PHE A 86 -4.68 -6.84 3.08
C PHE A 86 -4.44 -8.36 3.05
N PHE A 87 -3.19 -8.78 3.26
CA PHE A 87 -2.79 -10.20 3.24
C PHE A 87 -2.59 -10.78 4.64
N ALA A 88 -2.34 -9.92 5.64
CA ALA A 88 -2.29 -10.31 7.04
C ALA A 88 -3.71 -10.54 7.58
N GLN A 89 -4.15 -11.80 7.65
CA GLN A 89 -5.37 -12.12 8.40
C GLN A 89 -5.12 -11.78 9.88
N GLY A 90 -6.02 -11.01 10.49
CA GLY A 90 -5.82 -10.31 11.77
C GLY A 90 -5.35 -11.13 12.98
N ASP A 91 -5.35 -12.46 12.90
CA ASP A 91 -4.90 -13.37 13.97
C ASP A 91 -3.64 -14.17 13.65
N GLN A 92 -3.08 -14.08 12.44
CA GLN A 92 -1.85 -14.80 12.10
C GLN A 92 -0.64 -13.89 12.22
N ALA A 93 0.08 -14.03 13.32
CA ALA A 93 1.43 -13.49 13.46
C ALA A 93 2.36 -14.17 12.44
N VAL A 94 2.49 -13.56 11.26
CA VAL A 94 3.46 -13.99 10.24
C VAL A 94 4.84 -13.47 10.64
N VAL A 95 5.81 -14.36 10.80
CA VAL A 95 7.21 -13.97 11.04
C VAL A 95 7.84 -13.56 9.71
N TRP A 96 7.98 -12.25 9.51
CA TRP A 96 8.56 -11.68 8.30
C TRP A 96 10.09 -11.68 8.37
N ARG A 97 10.72 -12.63 7.67
CA ARG A 97 12.17 -12.62 7.48
C ARG A 97 12.57 -11.58 6.43
N GLY A 98 13.78 -11.02 6.54
CA GLY A 98 14.30 -9.99 5.62
C GLY A 98 14.08 -10.30 4.13
N PRO A 99 14.46 -11.49 3.61
CA PRO A 99 14.22 -11.84 2.21
C PRO A 99 12.74 -11.87 1.81
N MET A 100 11.85 -12.27 2.72
CA MET A 100 10.41 -12.31 2.48
C MET A 100 9.83 -10.90 2.39
N ALA A 101 10.22 -10.02 3.32
CA ALA A 101 9.83 -8.61 3.30
C ALA A 101 10.29 -7.91 2.01
N SER A 102 11.55 -8.08 1.62
CA SER A 102 12.09 -7.51 0.38
C SER A 102 11.37 -8.05 -0.87
N LYS A 103 11.06 -9.36 -0.90
CA LYS A 103 10.30 -9.97 -2.00
C LYS A 103 8.87 -9.41 -2.08
N ALA A 104 8.17 -9.31 -0.95
CA ALA A 104 6.82 -8.75 -0.91
C ALA A 104 6.79 -7.29 -1.36
N LEU A 105 7.75 -6.48 -0.90
CA LEU A 105 7.87 -5.09 -1.34
C LEU A 105 8.12 -5.00 -2.86
N ALA A 106 9.03 -5.83 -3.39
CA ALA A 106 9.31 -5.88 -4.82
C ALA A 106 8.06 -6.28 -5.62
N GLN A 107 7.28 -7.25 -5.13
CA GLN A 107 6.03 -7.69 -5.74
C GLN A 107 4.98 -6.57 -5.74
N MET A 108 4.73 -5.92 -4.59
CA MET A 108 3.80 -4.79 -4.50
C MET A 108 4.21 -3.60 -5.38
N THR A 109 5.50 -3.49 -5.69
CA THR A 109 6.04 -2.45 -6.59
C THR A 109 5.85 -2.80 -8.07
N LYS A 110 5.97 -4.08 -8.45
CA LYS A 110 6.04 -4.53 -9.85
C LYS A 110 4.77 -5.16 -10.40
N ASP A 111 3.99 -5.80 -9.53
CA ASP A 111 2.90 -6.69 -9.93
C ASP A 111 1.53 -6.10 -9.57
N VAL A 112 1.50 -4.86 -9.08
CA VAL A 112 0.28 -4.09 -8.82
C VAL A 112 0.00 -3.18 -10.01
N ASN A 113 -1.28 -3.10 -10.41
CA ASN A 113 -1.77 -2.22 -11.46
C ASN A 113 -1.90 -0.76 -10.97
N TRP A 114 -0.75 -0.14 -10.72
CA TRP A 114 -0.62 1.26 -10.25
C TRP A 114 -1.14 2.26 -11.27
#